data_AF-A0A7W0LFN8-F1
#
_entry.id   AF-A0A7W0LFN8-F1
#
_cell.length_a   1.000
_cell.length_b   1.000
_cell.length_c   1.000
_cell.angle_alpha   90.00
_cell.angle_beta   90.00
_cell.angle_gamma   90.00
#
_symmetry.space_group_name_H-M   'P 1'
#
loop_
_entity.id
_entity.type
_entity.pdbx_description
1 polymer ?
#
loop_
_entity_poly.entity_id
_entity_poly.type
_entity_poly.pdbx_seq_one_letter_code
_entity_poly.pdbx_strand_id
1 'polypeptide(L)'
;KGQLFCLDATTGKVTWTTEGRGGTNASLQLAGPNLIVLTTDGDLLVVKRNPQKYEEVRRYDVSDSPTWAQPVLLRGGIIVRDANSVALWSLE
;
A
#
# COMPACT_ATOMS: atom_id res chain seq x y z
N LYS A 1 -8.87 -10.66 8.74
CA LYS A 1 -8.27 -9.43 8.15
C LYS A 1 -7.17 -9.84 7.18
N GLY A 2 -6.97 -9.07 6.11
CA GLY A 2 -6.16 -9.44 4.96
C GLY A 2 -4.66 -9.60 5.24
N GLN A 3 -3.98 -10.21 4.26
CA GLN A 3 -2.55 -10.47 4.23
C GLN A 3 -1.98 -9.92 2.93
N LEU A 4 -0.76 -9.38 2.98
CA LEU A 4 0.06 -9.21 1.79
C LEU A 4 0.83 -10.50 1.54
N PHE A 5 0.95 -10.87 0.28
CA PHE A 5 1.76 -12.00 -0.17
C PHE A 5 2.49 -11.65 -1.45
N CYS A 6 3.59 -12.35 -1.70
CA CYS A 6 4.27 -12.35 -2.98
C CYS A 6 4.21 -13.75 -3.56
N LEU A 7 4.00 -13.84 -4.87
CA LEU A 7 4.09 -15.07 -5.62
C LEU A 7 4.95 -14.87 -6.86
N ASP A 8 5.52 -15.98 -7.32
CA ASP A 8 6.09 -16.09 -8.65
C ASP A 8 4.95 -16.17 -9.67
N ALA A 9 4.88 -15.19 -10.58
CA ALA A 9 3.76 -15.07 -11.52
C ALA A 9 3.73 -16.16 -12.59
N THR A 10 4.85 -16.85 -12.84
CA THR A 10 4.94 -17.94 -13.82
C THR A 10 4.47 -19.25 -13.23
N THR A 11 4.82 -19.54 -11.98
CA THR A 11 4.58 -20.82 -11.31
C THR A 11 3.39 -20.77 -10.35
N GLY A 12 2.95 -19.58 -9.93
CA GLY A 12 1.95 -19.39 -8.89
C GLY A 12 2.45 -19.67 -7.46
N LYS A 13 3.73 -20.02 -7.29
CA LYS A 13 4.30 -20.34 -5.97
C LYS A 13 4.39 -19.09 -5.12
N VAL A 14 3.76 -19.11 -3.94
CA VAL A 14 3.90 -18.06 -2.92
C VAL A 14 5.31 -18.12 -2.33
N THR A 15 6.01 -16.98 -2.33
CA THR A 15 7.37 -16.85 -1.80
C THR A 15 7.38 -16.33 -0.36
N TRP A 16 6.41 -15.50 0.00
CA TRP A 16 6.16 -15.08 1.37
C TRP A 16 4.73 -14.59 1.54
N THR A 17 4.24 -14.64 2.78
CA THR A 17 2.95 -14.09 3.22
C THR A 17 3.15 -13.44 4.59
N THR A 18 2.60 -12.25 4.80
CA THR A 18 2.60 -11.58 6.12
C THR A 18 1.74 -12.32 7.14
N GLU A 19 1.95 -12.08 8.44
CA GLU A 19 1.18 -12.72 9.53
C GLU A 19 -0.32 -12.32 9.57
N GLY A 20 -0.74 -11.37 8.73
CA GLY A 20 -2.12 -10.90 8.62
C GLY A 20 -2.36 -9.58 9.34
N ARG A 21 -3.64 -9.20 9.47
CA ARG A 21 -4.06 -7.90 10.01
C ARG A 21 -3.61 -6.68 9.21
N GLY A 22 -3.25 -6.84 7.93
CA GLY A 22 -2.84 -5.76 7.03
C GLY A 22 -4.00 -4.89 6.50
N GLY A 23 -5.10 -4.78 7.24
CA GLY A 23 -6.34 -4.11 6.81
C GLY A 23 -7.44 -5.07 6.32
N THR A 24 -8.60 -4.53 5.97
CA THR A 24 -9.72 -5.30 5.39
C THR A 24 -9.52 -5.48 3.90
N ASN A 25 -9.20 -4.39 3.19
CA ASN A 25 -8.74 -4.38 1.81
C ASN A 25 -7.55 -3.43 1.69
N ALA A 26 -6.82 -3.54 0.58
CA ALA A 26 -5.78 -2.58 0.24
C ALA A 26 -5.68 -2.41 -1.28
N SER A 27 -5.28 -1.21 -1.70
CA SER A 27 -4.83 -0.94 -3.06
C SER A 27 -3.30 -0.94 -3.11
N LEU A 28 -2.75 -1.37 -4.25
CA LEU A 28 -1.31 -1.48 -4.45
C LEU A 28 -0.88 -0.66 -5.68
N GLN A 29 0.18 0.11 -5.54
CA GLN A 29 0.81 0.86 -6.64
C GLN A 29 2.31 0.59 -6.68
N LEU A 30 2.88 0.51 -7.87
CA LEU A 30 4.32 0.38 -8.06
C LEU A 30 4.97 1.77 -8.04
N ALA A 31 6.00 1.94 -7.21
CA ALA A 31 6.78 3.17 -7.07
C ALA A 31 8.29 2.85 -7.14
N GLY A 32 8.79 2.56 -8.34
CA GLY A 32 10.19 2.21 -8.57
C GLY A 32 10.61 0.94 -7.80
N PRO A 33 11.56 1.02 -6.85
CA PRO A 33 11.98 -0.12 -6.03
C PRO A 33 11.00 -0.47 -4.91
N ASN A 34 9.94 0.32 -4.72
CA ASN A 34 8.96 0.15 -3.66
C ASN A 34 7.56 -0.12 -4.21
N LEU A 35 6.71 -0.63 -3.33
CA LEU A 35 5.27 -0.73 -3.46
C LEU A 35 4.64 0.26 -2.48
N ILE A 36 3.64 0.99 -2.94
CA ILE A 36 2.76 1.78 -2.10
C ILE A 36 1.51 0.94 -1.84
N VAL A 37 1.17 0.75 -0.57
CA VAL A 37 -0.02 0.02 -0.15
C VAL A 37 -0.91 0.97 0.62
N LEU A 38 -2.11 1.25 0.13
CA LEU A 38 -3.10 2.03 0.87
C LEU A 38 -4.18 1.08 1.38
N THR A 39 -4.28 0.93 2.70
CA THR A 39 -5.32 0.11 3.34
C THR A 39 -6.65 0.87 3.38
N THR A 40 -7.75 0.18 3.69
CA THR A 40 -9.05 0.83 3.90
C THR A 40 -9.11 1.75 5.12
N ASP A 41 -8.15 1.60 6.04
CA ASP A 41 -8.17 2.26 7.35
C ASP A 41 -7.31 3.55 7.32
N GLY A 42 -6.92 4.04 6.13
CA GLY A 42 -6.12 5.26 5.99
C GLY A 42 -4.61 5.06 6.11
N ASP A 43 -4.13 3.84 6.37
CA ASP A 43 -2.68 3.57 6.38
C ASP A 43 -2.09 3.54 4.96
N LEU A 44 -1.12 4.41 4.68
CA LEU A 44 -0.26 4.36 3.50
C LEU A 44 1.12 3.78 3.85
N LEU A 45 1.40 2.58 3.35
CA LEU A 45 2.63 1.83 3.59
C LEU A 45 3.58 1.95 2.41
N VAL A 46 4.87 2.11 2.70
CA VAL A 46 5.96 1.99 1.74
C VAL A 46 6.67 0.67 2.00
N VAL A 47 6.56 -0.27 1.06
CA VAL A 47 7.11 -1.63 1.20
C VAL A 47 8.15 -1.86 0.10
N LYS A 48 9.30 -2.48 0.41
CA LYS A 48 10.26 -2.80 -0.65
C LYS A 48 9.68 -3.85 -1.61
N ARG A 49 9.99 -3.70 -2.90
CA ARG A 49 9.71 -4.74 -3.91
C ARG A 49 10.74 -5.87 -3.76
N ASN A 50 10.51 -6.73 -2.77
CA ASN A 50 11.42 -7.81 -2.40
C ASN A 50 10.69 -9.17 -2.50
N PRO A 51 11.07 -10.05 -3.44
CA PRO A 51 10.42 -11.36 -3.58
C PRO A 51 10.84 -12.37 -2.50
N GLN A 52 11.88 -12.10 -1.70
CA GLN A 52 12.35 -13.00 -0.66
C GLN A 52 11.65 -12.79 0.69
N LYS A 53 11.24 -11.57 1.01
CA LYS A 53 10.54 -11.25 2.26
C LYS A 53 9.73 -9.96 2.17
N TYR A 54 8.74 -9.85 3.03
CA TYR A 54 8.08 -8.58 3.32
C TYR A 54 9.04 -7.63 4.07
N GLU A 55 9.09 -6.37 3.67
CA GLU A 55 9.93 -5.34 4.30
C GLU A 55 9.25 -3.97 4.21
N GLU A 56 8.47 -3.62 5.25
CA GLU A 56 7.89 -2.29 5.43
C GLU A 56 9.00 -1.28 5.79
N VAL A 57 9.10 -0.19 5.04
CA VAL A 57 10.10 0.86 5.25
C VAL A 57 9.50 2.03 6.00
N ARG A 58 8.25 2.40 5.69
CA ARG A 58 7.52 3.52 6.30
C ARG A 58 6.02 3.26 6.29
N ARG A 59 5.33 3.93 7.20
CA ARG A 59 3.88 4.00 7.32
C ARG A 59 3.47 5.42 7.64
N TYR A 60 2.42 5.87 6.98
CA TYR A 60 1.79 7.16 7.20
C TYR A 60 0.31 6.94 7.45
N ASP A 61 -0.26 7.68 8.39
CA ASP A 61 -1.69 7.85 8.49
C ASP A 61 -2.07 9.02 7.58
N VAL A 62 -2.86 8.74 6.53
CA VAL A 62 -3.23 9.74 5.53
C VAL A 62 -4.70 10.12 5.55
N SER A 63 -5.50 9.50 6.42
CA SER A 63 -6.94 9.72 6.49
C SER A 63 -7.57 9.10 7.75
N ASP A 64 -8.38 9.90 8.46
CA ASP A 64 -9.23 9.41 9.55
C ASP A 64 -10.54 8.75 9.06
N SER A 65 -10.80 8.75 7.75
CA SER A 65 -11.99 8.13 7.15
C SER A 65 -11.62 7.07 6.10
N PRO A 66 -12.54 6.13 5.77
CA PRO A 66 -12.20 5.01 4.91
C PRO A 66 -11.71 5.41 3.52
N THR A 67 -10.64 4.75 3.07
CA THR A 67 -10.04 4.95 1.75
C THR A 67 -10.25 3.74 0.85
N TRP A 68 -11.18 3.85 -0.11
CA TRP A 68 -11.50 2.76 -1.05
C TRP A 68 -10.90 2.95 -2.45
N ALA A 69 -10.55 4.19 -2.80
CA ALA A 69 -10.00 4.50 -4.11
C ALA A 69 -8.50 4.15 -4.18
N GLN A 70 -8.04 3.77 -5.37
CA GLN A 70 -6.61 3.63 -5.64
C GLN A 70 -5.92 5.01 -5.54
N PRO A 71 -4.80 5.14 -4.80
CA PRO A 71 -4.07 6.40 -4.77
C PRO A 71 -3.43 6.69 -6.13
N VAL A 72 -3.27 7.97 -6.45
CA VAL A 72 -2.57 8.41 -7.66
C VAL A 72 -1.19 8.91 -7.30
N LEU A 73 -0.16 8.25 -7.83
CA LEU A 73 1.24 8.66 -7.62
C LEU A 73 1.61 9.78 -8.60
N LEU A 74 2.14 10.87 -8.06
CA LEU A 74 2.66 12.02 -8.80
C LEU A 74 4.16 12.19 -8.52
N ARG A 75 4.85 13.02 -9.30
CA ARG A 75 6.28 13.29 -9.13
C ARG A 75 6.64 13.87 -7.75
N GLY A 76 5.74 14.67 -7.17
CA GLY A 76 5.95 15.38 -5.90
C GLY A 76 4.98 15.01 -4.79
N GLY A 77 4.14 13.99 -4.98
CA GLY A 77 3.11 13.66 -3.99
C GLY A 77 2.21 12.51 -4.39
N ILE A 78 1.22 12.25 -3.56
CA ILE A 78 0.22 11.20 -3.72
C ILE A 78 -1.15 11.80 -3.50
N ILE A 79 -2.06 11.61 -4.46
CA ILE A 79 -3.47 11.95 -4.27
C ILE A 79 -4.16 10.78 -3.57
N VAL A 80 -4.80 11.08 -2.44
CA VAL A 80 -5.60 10.14 -1.66
C VAL A 80 -7.04 10.65 -1.62
N ARG A 81 -7.99 9.77 -1.92
CA ARG A 81 -9.42 10.03 -1.74
C ARG A 81 -9.94 9.18 -0.59
N ASP A 82 -10.54 9.84 0.38
CA ASP A 82 -11.26 9.20 1.47
C ASP A 82 -12.78 9.33 1.28
N ALA A 83 -13.56 9.01 2.30
CA ALA A 83 -15.01 9.08 2.23
C ALA A 83 -15.54 10.52 2.05
N ASN A 84 -14.76 11.52 2.45
CA ASN A 84 -15.23 12.90 2.64
C ASN A 84 -14.52 13.91 1.71
N SER A 85 -13.36 13.57 1.16
CA SER A 85 -12.42 14.51 0.55
C SER A 85 -11.47 13.85 -0.45
N VAL A 86 -10.74 14.71 -1.18
CA VAL A 86 -9.59 14.34 -2.00
C VAL A 86 -8.44 15.26 -1.59
N ALA A 87 -7.33 14.67 -1.14
CA ALA A 87 -6.17 15.39 -0.63
C ALA A 87 -4.91 15.04 -1.44
N LEU A 88 -4.03 16.03 -1.62
CA LEU A 88 -2.65 15.83 -2.08
C LEU A 88 -1.74 15.73 -0.86
N TRP A 89 -1.05 14.60 -0.72
CA TRP A 89 -0.02 14.37 0.28
C TRP A 89 1.39 14.53 -0.32
N SER A 90 2.27 15.25 0.34
CA SER A 90 3.66 15.49 -0.06
C SER A 90 4.58 15.55 1.17
N LEU A 91 5.89 15.40 0.95
CA LEU A 91 6.91 15.46 2.01
C LEU A 91 7.65 16.81 2.08
N GLU A 92 7.15 17.82 1.36
CA GLU A 92 7.68 19.20 1.37
C GLU A 92 7.09 20.02 2.52
#